data_AF-A0A1B6E5C4-F1
#
_entry.id   AF-A0A1B6E5C4-F1
#
_cell.length_a   1.000
_cell.length_b   1.000
_cell.length_c   1.000
_cell.angle_alpha   90.00
_cell.angle_beta   90.00
_cell.angle_gamma   90.00
#
_symmetry.space_group_name_H-M   'P 1'
#
loop_
_entity.id
_entity.type
_entity.pdbx_description
1 polymer ?
#
loop_
_entity_poly.entity_id
_entity_poly.type
_entity_poly.pdbx_seq_one_letter_code
_entity_poly.pdbx_strand_id
1 'polypeptide(L)'
;DSLPTSDAITPLLEYLDSHLLQLNSALLPRNFERVLIIIWDSTLQELTHQMDGHAQDKMPGFYDRLYEALDQLADFFHADGKGLSPECIRTDIYKGVEQRLQYHKTDTEQLFNLYYLERLTEQLN
;
A
#
# COMPACT_ATOMS: atom_id res chain seq x y z
N ASP A 1 15.93 4.20 13.33
CA ASP A 1 15.82 3.63 11.98
C ASP A 1 14.57 2.79 11.86
N SER A 2 13.78 3.00 10.81
CA SER A 2 12.63 2.15 10.48
C SER A 2 13.07 1.07 9.51
N LEU A 3 12.57 -0.15 9.67
CA LEU A 3 12.78 -1.24 8.72
C LEU A 3 12.33 -0.81 7.31
N PRO A 4 13.03 -1.24 6.24
CA PRO A 4 12.61 -0.98 4.88
C PRO A 4 11.24 -1.62 4.61
N THR A 5 10.44 -1.01 3.75
CA THR A 5 9.05 -1.43 3.49
C THR A 5 8.95 -2.89 3.08
N SER A 6 9.90 -3.36 2.25
CA SER A 6 10.03 -4.76 1.85
C SER A 6 10.01 -5.71 3.04
N ASP A 7 10.73 -5.37 4.11
CA ASP A 7 10.89 -6.23 5.29
C ASP A 7 9.64 -6.14 6.19
N ALA A 8 8.99 -4.98 6.22
CA ALA A 8 7.78 -4.76 7.01
C ALA A 8 6.55 -5.48 6.42
N ILE A 9 6.46 -5.59 5.09
CA ILE A 9 5.33 -6.25 4.42
C ILE A 9 5.54 -7.77 4.28
N THR A 10 6.78 -8.25 4.37
CA THR A 10 7.13 -9.67 4.19
C THR A 10 6.21 -10.62 4.97
N PRO A 11 5.89 -10.42 6.26
CA PRO A 11 5.01 -11.33 7.00
C PRO A 11 3.60 -11.45 6.41
N LEU A 12 3.07 -10.35 5.85
CA LEU A 12 1.78 -10.35 5.16
C LEU A 12 1.86 -11.13 3.85
N LEU A 13 2.91 -10.91 3.06
CA LEU A 13 3.12 -11.61 1.80
C LEU A 13 3.31 -13.12 2.00
N GLU A 14 4.10 -13.54 3.00
CA GLU A 14 4.30 -14.95 3.33
C GLU A 14 2.99 -15.62 3.80
N TYR A 15 2.20 -14.91 4.60
CA TYR A 15 0.88 -15.37 5.01
C TYR A 15 -0.03 -15.56 3.78
N LEU A 16 -0.14 -14.54 2.92
CA LEU A 16 -0.95 -14.61 1.72
C LEU A 16 -0.48 -15.73 0.79
N ASP A 17 0.82 -15.88 0.54
CA ASP A 17 1.38 -16.91 -0.34
C ASP A 17 1.02 -18.32 0.13
N SER A 18 1.26 -18.63 1.40
CA SER A 18 0.93 -19.94 1.98
C SER A 18 -0.55 -20.28 1.88
N HIS A 19 -1.43 -19.31 2.18
CA HIS A 19 -2.87 -19.52 2.16
C HIS A 19 -3.44 -19.56 0.73
N LEU A 20 -2.94 -18.72 -0.18
CA LEU A 20 -3.35 -18.72 -1.58
C LEU A 20 -2.90 -19.99 -2.29
N LEU A 21 -1.72 -20.54 -1.97
CA LEU A 21 -1.27 -21.82 -2.50
C LEU A 21 -2.22 -22.97 -2.10
N GLN A 22 -2.64 -22.99 -0.83
CA GLN A 22 -3.62 -23.97 -0.34
C GLN A 22 -4.96 -23.83 -1.05
N LEU A 23 -5.48 -22.60 -1.17
CA LEU A 23 -6.75 -22.33 -1.85
C LEU A 23 -6.70 -22.68 -3.35
N ASN A 24 -5.60 -22.38 -4.03
CA ASN A 24 -5.40 -22.72 -5.43
C ASN A 24 -5.44 -24.24 -5.66
N SER A 25 -4.91 -25.04 -4.71
CA SER A 25 -4.97 -26.50 -4.79
C SER A 25 -6.36 -27.08 -4.48
N ALA A 26 -7.17 -26.36 -3.70
CA ALA A 26 -8.47 -26.83 -3.22
C ALA A 26 -9.66 -26.35 -4.06
N LEU A 27 -9.49 -25.31 -4.88
CA LEU A 27 -10.56 -24.64 -5.62
C LEU A 27 -10.39 -24.81 -7.13
N LEU A 28 -11.53 -24.83 -7.84
CA LEU A 28 -11.51 -24.67 -9.29
C LEU A 28 -10.94 -23.29 -9.66
N PRO A 29 -10.21 -23.14 -10.79
CA PRO A 29 -9.54 -21.89 -11.16
C PRO A 29 -10.45 -20.65 -11.09
N ARG A 30 -11.68 -20.75 -11.60
CA ARG A 30 -12.66 -19.66 -11.58
C ARG A 30 -13.11 -19.28 -10.16
N ASN A 31 -13.15 -20.24 -9.24
CA ASN A 31 -13.50 -19.97 -7.84
C ASN A 31 -12.30 -19.38 -7.11
N PHE A 32 -11.09 -19.86 -7.39
CA PHE A 32 -9.86 -19.28 -6.87
C PHE A 32 -9.70 -17.83 -7.28
N GLU A 33 -9.90 -17.50 -8.57
CA GLU A 33 -9.87 -16.13 -9.08
C GLU A 33 -10.85 -15.21 -8.33
N ARG A 34 -12.09 -15.66 -8.09
CA ARG A 34 -13.09 -14.89 -7.31
C ARG A 34 -12.64 -14.66 -5.88
N VAL A 35 -12.05 -15.67 -5.24
CA VAL A 35 -11.52 -15.54 -3.87
C VAL A 35 -10.33 -14.57 -3.86
N LEU A 36 -9.47 -14.63 -4.87
CA LEU A 36 -8.32 -13.75 -5.01
C LEU A 36 -8.77 -12.27 -5.13
N ILE A 37 -9.83 -11.99 -5.90
CA ILE A 37 -10.45 -10.65 -5.97
C ILE A 37 -10.96 -10.20 -4.60
N ILE A 38 -11.65 -11.07 -3.86
CA ILE A 38 -12.20 -10.73 -2.53
C ILE A 38 -11.08 -10.41 -1.54
N ILE A 39 -9.99 -11.19 -1.55
CA ILE A 39 -8.84 -10.98 -0.69
C ILE A 39 -8.13 -9.67 -1.06
N TRP A 40 -7.97 -9.37 -2.35
CA TRP A 40 -7.41 -8.11 -2.81
C TRP A 40 -8.23 -6.91 -2.32
N ASP A 41 -9.55 -6.95 -2.48
CA ASP A 41 -10.44 -5.89 -2.01
C ASP A 41 -10.36 -5.70 -0.48
N SER A 42 -10.36 -6.80 0.27
CA SER A 42 -10.19 -6.76 1.74
C SER A 42 -8.83 -6.17 2.15
N THR A 43 -7.77 -6.41 1.38
CA THR A 43 -6.43 -5.88 1.64
C THR A 43 -6.40 -4.37 1.42
N LEU A 44 -7.01 -3.89 0.33
CA LEU A 44 -7.17 -2.45 0.06
C LEU A 44 -8.00 -1.73 1.12
N GLN A 45 -9.07 -2.37 1.60
CA GLN A 45 -9.91 -1.81 2.67
C GLN A 45 -9.13 -1.67 3.97
N GLU A 46 -8.36 -2.70 4.37
CA GLU A 46 -7.51 -2.63 5.56
C GLU A 46 -6.45 -1.55 5.41
N LEU A 47 -5.82 -1.44 4.24
CA LEU A 47 -4.83 -0.40 3.96
C LEU A 47 -5.44 1.02 4.10
N THR A 48 -6.67 1.20 3.62
CA THR A 48 -7.41 2.46 3.77
C THR A 48 -7.74 2.75 5.23
N HIS A 49 -8.16 1.74 5.98
CA HIS A 49 -8.45 1.87 7.41
C HIS A 49 -7.22 2.29 8.22
N GLN A 50 -6.05 1.69 7.93
CA GLN A 50 -4.78 2.08 8.54
C GLN A 50 -4.37 3.52 8.16
N MET A 51 -4.67 3.94 6.92
CA MET A 51 -4.45 5.31 6.48
C MET A 51 -5.38 6.32 7.19
N ASP A 52 -6.58 5.93 7.58
CA ASP A 52 -7.58 6.78 8.24
C ASP A 52 -7.40 6.89 9.76
N GLY A 53 -6.50 6.09 10.33
CA GLY A 53 -6.10 6.17 11.74
C GLY A 53 -5.51 7.53 12.14
N HIS A 54 -5.39 7.75 13.45
CA HIS A 54 -4.94 9.01 14.04
C HIS A 54 -3.59 9.47 13.44
N ALA A 55 -3.60 10.64 12.79
CA ALA A 55 -2.41 11.20 12.13
C ALA A 55 -1.25 11.47 13.09
N GLN A 56 -1.54 11.61 14.39
CA GLN A 56 -0.57 11.96 15.44
C GLN A 56 0.34 10.78 15.84
N ASP A 57 -0.04 9.54 15.52
CA ASP A 57 0.75 8.32 15.78
C ASP A 57 1.59 7.89 14.56
N LYS A 58 1.51 8.62 13.44
CA LYS A 58 2.17 8.22 12.19
C LYS A 58 3.62 8.67 12.19
N MET A 59 4.54 7.71 12.10
CA MET A 59 5.97 7.97 11.96
C MET A 59 6.30 8.69 10.64
N PRO A 60 7.42 9.43 10.57
CA PRO A 60 7.94 9.95 9.30
C PRO A 60 8.05 8.86 8.23
N GLY A 61 7.69 9.20 6.99
CA GLY A 61 7.69 8.26 5.86
C GLY A 61 6.64 7.15 5.96
N PHE A 62 5.62 7.25 6.84
CA PHE A 62 4.53 6.27 6.91
C PHE A 62 3.81 6.12 5.56
N TYR A 63 3.46 7.25 4.93
CA TYR A 63 2.74 7.25 3.66
C TYR A 63 3.58 6.76 2.49
N ASP A 64 4.89 7.06 2.46
CA ASP A 64 5.81 6.51 1.46
C ASP A 64 5.92 4.99 1.57
N ARG A 65 6.02 4.48 2.81
CA ARG A 65 6.03 3.03 3.06
C ARG A 65 4.70 2.38 2.68
N LEU A 66 3.58 3.04 2.95
CA LEU A 66 2.26 2.53 2.53
C LEU A 66 2.13 2.47 1.01
N TYR A 67 2.71 3.45 0.30
CA TYR A 67 2.74 3.48 -1.16
C TYR A 67 3.60 2.37 -1.75
N GLU A 68 4.83 2.18 -1.24
CA GLU A 68 5.69 1.07 -1.62
C GLU A 68 5.05 -0.29 -1.31
N ALA A 69 4.34 -0.41 -0.19
CA ALA A 69 3.61 -1.61 0.18
C ALA A 69 2.44 -1.91 -0.78
N LEU A 70 1.70 -0.88 -1.18
CA LEU A 70 0.61 -0.98 -2.15
C LEU A 70 1.11 -1.51 -3.50
N ASP A 71 2.26 -1.00 -3.97
CA ASP A 71 2.90 -1.43 -5.21
C ASP A 71 3.34 -2.90 -5.15
N GLN A 72 4.02 -3.29 -4.07
CA GLN A 72 4.42 -4.68 -3.85
C GLN A 72 3.24 -5.65 -3.76
N LEU A 73 2.12 -5.24 -3.15
CA LEU A 73 0.89 -6.04 -3.13
C LEU A 73 0.27 -6.14 -4.52
N ALA A 74 0.22 -5.05 -5.28
CA ALA A 74 -0.32 -5.08 -6.65
C ALA A 74 0.46 -6.06 -7.53
N ASP A 75 1.79 -6.05 -7.45
CA ASP A 75 2.66 -7.01 -8.15
C ASP A 75 2.44 -8.44 -7.66
N PHE A 76 2.32 -8.66 -6.34
CA PHE A 76 2.05 -9.97 -5.75
C PHE A 76 0.72 -10.57 -6.25
N PHE A 77 -0.36 -9.79 -6.25
CA PHE A 77 -1.67 -10.27 -6.71
C PHE A 77 -1.76 -10.38 -8.23
N HIS A 78 -0.96 -9.63 -8.99
CA HIS A 78 -0.82 -9.81 -10.44
C HIS A 78 -0.05 -11.10 -10.80
N ALA A 79 0.99 -11.42 -10.00
CA ALA A 79 1.81 -12.62 -10.12
C ALA A 79 2.34 -12.88 -11.55
N ASP A 80 2.92 -11.85 -12.19
CA ASP A 80 3.41 -11.91 -13.59
C ASP A 80 2.37 -12.46 -14.58
N GLY A 81 1.11 -12.04 -14.43
CA GLY A 81 -0.01 -12.43 -15.29
C GLY A 81 -0.61 -13.81 -14.99
N LYS A 82 -0.21 -14.46 -13.90
CA LYS A 82 -0.82 -15.71 -13.41
C LYS A 82 -1.91 -15.50 -12.36
N GLY A 83 -1.99 -14.30 -11.80
CA GLY A 83 -2.96 -13.91 -10.79
C GLY A 83 -4.09 -13.07 -11.39
N LEU A 84 -4.39 -11.95 -10.75
CA LEU A 84 -5.42 -11.02 -11.21
C LEU A 84 -4.96 -10.23 -12.44
N SER A 85 -5.90 -9.95 -13.33
CA SER A 85 -5.65 -9.08 -14.47
C SER A 85 -5.40 -7.63 -14.01
N PRO A 86 -4.68 -6.82 -14.80
CA PRO A 86 -4.44 -5.41 -14.46
C PRO A 86 -5.72 -4.61 -14.20
N GLU A 87 -6.83 -4.97 -14.87
CA GLU A 87 -8.15 -4.35 -14.70
C GLU A 87 -8.77 -4.70 -13.34
N CYS A 88 -8.57 -5.93 -12.85
CA CYS A 88 -9.01 -6.35 -11.52
C CYS A 88 -8.14 -5.77 -10.40
N ILE A 89 -6.86 -5.47 -10.69
CA ILE A 89 -5.97 -4.78 -9.74
C ILE A 89 -6.34 -3.30 -9.64
N ARG A 90 -6.46 -2.60 -10.77
CA ARG A 90 -6.72 -1.15 -10.86
C ARG A 90 -8.20 -0.78 -10.72
N THR A 91 -8.83 -1.30 -9.68
CA THR A 91 -10.20 -0.95 -9.29
C THR A 91 -10.31 0.51 -8.86
N ASP A 92 -11.53 1.02 -8.74
CA ASP A 92 -11.76 2.39 -8.26
C ASP A 92 -11.28 2.58 -6.81
N ILE A 93 -11.33 1.52 -6.01
CA ILE A 93 -10.79 1.51 -4.63
C ILE A 93 -9.27 1.70 -4.67
N TYR A 94 -8.56 0.93 -5.50
CA TYR A 94 -7.11 1.07 -5.67
C TYR A 94 -6.73 2.52 -6.06
N LYS A 95 -7.42 3.10 -7.05
CA LYS A 95 -7.16 4.48 -7.50
C LYS A 95 -7.42 5.50 -6.39
N GLY A 96 -8.47 5.29 -5.59
CA GLY A 96 -8.78 6.12 -4.44
C GLY A 96 -7.68 6.09 -3.39
N VAL A 97 -7.15 4.90 -3.07
CA VAL A 97 -6.03 4.74 -2.15
C VAL A 97 -4.76 5.39 -2.70
N GLU A 98 -4.42 5.13 -3.96
CA GLU A 98 -3.25 5.68 -4.65
C GLU A 98 -3.25 7.22 -4.66
N GLN A 99 -4.37 7.84 -5.03
CA GLN A 99 -4.52 9.30 -5.01
C GLN A 99 -4.35 9.87 -3.60
N ARG A 100 -4.89 9.19 -2.60
CA ARG A 100 -4.87 9.66 -1.22
C ARG A 100 -3.47 9.59 -0.62
N LEU A 101 -2.71 8.55 -0.94
CA LEU A 101 -1.29 8.45 -0.62
C LEU A 101 -0.47 9.56 -1.30
N GLN A 102 -0.79 9.88 -2.56
CA GLN A 102 -0.11 10.96 -3.29
C GLN A 102 -0.34 12.34 -2.66
N TYR A 103 -1.56 12.64 -2.17
CA TYR A 103 -1.81 13.89 -1.45
C TYR A 103 -0.99 14.00 -0.17
N HIS A 104 -0.93 12.95 0.64
CA HIS A 104 -0.16 12.95 1.88
C HIS A 104 1.36 13.08 1.65
N LYS A 105 1.89 12.50 0.57
CA LYS A 105 3.28 12.69 0.15
C LYS A 105 3.54 14.16 -0.21
N THR A 106 2.65 14.75 -1.01
CA THR A 106 2.77 16.14 -1.46
C THR A 106 2.68 17.13 -0.30
N ASP A 107 1.70 16.98 0.59
CA ASP A 107 1.55 17.87 1.76
C ASP A 107 2.76 17.78 2.69
N THR A 108 3.33 16.58 2.88
CA THR A 108 4.53 16.39 3.72
C THR A 108 5.76 17.06 3.11
N GLU A 109 6.00 16.90 1.80
CA GLU A 109 7.10 17.59 1.11
C GLU A 109 6.92 19.11 1.10
N GLN A 110 5.69 19.60 0.90
CA GLN A 110 5.39 21.02 0.94
C GLN A 110 5.59 21.62 2.34
N LEU A 111 5.13 20.95 3.39
CA LEU A 111 5.34 21.35 4.78
C LEU A 111 6.84 21.35 5.14
N PHE A 112 7.59 20.36 4.66
CA PHE A 112 9.03 20.29 4.87
C PHE A 112 9.77 21.45 4.20
N ASN A 113 9.42 21.78 2.94
CA ASN A 113 9.98 22.92 2.22
C ASN A 113 9.62 24.26 2.87
N LEU A 114 8.36 24.43 3.31
CA LEU A 114 7.90 25.65 3.97
C LEU A 114 8.66 25.89 5.28
N TYR A 115 8.81 24.85 6.11
CA TYR A 115 9.56 24.92 7.35
C TYR A 115 11.05 25.21 7.12
N TYR A 116 11.67 24.59 6.11
CA TYR A 116 13.07 24.85 5.76
C TYR A 116 13.29 26.28 5.28
N LEU A 117 12.38 26.80 4.46
CA LEU A 117 12.42 28.19 4.00
C LEU A 117 12.26 29.15 5.18
N GLU A 118 11.33 28.90 6.10
CA GLU A 118 11.18 29.72 7.32
C GLU A 118 12.47 29.72 8.15
N ARG A 119 13.08 28.57 8.42
CA ARG A 119 14.36 28.51 9.17
C ARG A 119 15.53 29.16 8.45
N LEU A 120 15.63 29.03 7.12
CA LEU A 120 16.65 29.73 6.33
C LEU A 120 16.49 31.25 6.43
N THR A 121 15.25 31.73 6.45
CA THR A 121 14.95 33.16 6.59
C THR A 121 15.29 33.66 8.00
N GLU A 122 15.06 32.86 9.04
CA GLU A 122 15.46 33.17 10.42
C GLU A 122 16.97 33.14 10.66
N GLN A 123 17.73 32.37 9.88
CA GLN A 123 19.20 32.30 9.99
C GLN A 123 19.93 33.39 9.19
N LEU A 124 19.26 34.03 8.24
CA LEU A 124 19.78 35.13 7.42
C LEU A 124 19.45 36.53 7.97
N ASN A 125 18.59 36.61 8.99
CA ASN A 125 18.32 37.82 9.79
C ASN A 125 19.09 37.78 11.12
#